data_AF-A0A7X7IMS4-F1
#
_entry.id   AF-A0A7X7IMS4-F1
#
_cell.length_a   1.000
_cell.length_b   1.000
_cell.length_c   1.000
_cell.angle_alpha   90.00
_cell.angle_beta   90.00
_cell.angle_gamma   90.00
#
_symmetry.space_group_name_H-M   'P 1'
#
loop_
_entity.id
_entity.type
_entity.pdbx_description
1 polymer ?
#
loop_
_entity_poly.entity_id
_entity_poly.type
_entity_poly.pdbx_seq_one_letter_code
_entity_poly.pdbx_strand_id
1 'polypeptide(L)'
;MKAEASAEEPAKQKEAGRKGQESSKVILADRFIPSGTIGEKISPARKDEVISSVMHNKPIADIGAAIGINDRFYYIRELFSGDALAYSDTIRRLNAAASLGEAMKILDESTVMGSDPAAQSSFVDVVRRKFSLHV
;
A
#
# COMPACT_ATOMS: atom_id res chain seq x y z
N MET A 1 6.52 -45.64 -86.36
CA MET A 1 5.16 -46.20 -86.44
C MET A 1 4.17 -45.07 -86.16
N LYS A 2 3.29 -44.78 -87.14
CA LYS A 2 1.95 -44.12 -87.09
C LYS A 2 1.82 -42.76 -86.37
N ALA A 3 1.49 -41.63 -87.01
CA ALA A 3 0.24 -41.24 -87.73
C ALA A 3 -1.00 -41.40 -86.82
N GLU A 4 -1.99 -40.50 -86.67
CA GLU A 4 -2.43 -39.25 -87.28
C GLU A 4 -3.72 -38.84 -86.50
N ALA A 5 -4.11 -37.54 -86.55
CA ALA A 5 -5.51 -37.04 -86.48
C ALA A 5 -6.37 -37.33 -85.23
N SER A 6 -7.43 -36.60 -84.87
CA SER A 6 -7.99 -35.27 -85.11
C SER A 6 -9.26 -35.19 -84.24
N ALA A 7 -9.59 -33.98 -83.76
CA ALA A 7 -10.93 -33.47 -83.38
C ALA A 7 -11.88 -34.30 -82.49
N GLU A 8 -12.31 -33.72 -81.36
CA GLU A 8 -13.73 -33.41 -81.12
C GLU A 8 -13.88 -32.36 -79.99
N GLU A 9 -14.42 -31.19 -80.34
CA GLU A 9 -15.11 -30.31 -79.39
C GLU A 9 -16.59 -30.73 -79.39
N PRO A 10 -17.31 -30.61 -78.25
CA PRO A 10 -18.25 -29.49 -78.24
C PRO A 10 -18.37 -28.77 -76.91
N ALA A 11 -18.55 -27.46 -77.03
CA ALA A 11 -19.04 -26.58 -75.98
C ALA A 11 -20.44 -27.01 -75.47
N LYS A 12 -20.63 -26.93 -74.14
CA LYS A 12 -21.91 -26.50 -73.57
C LYS A 12 -21.69 -25.74 -72.25
N GLN A 13 -21.97 -24.45 -72.33
CA GLN A 13 -22.10 -23.50 -71.21
C GLN A 13 -23.13 -23.98 -70.18
N LYS A 14 -22.91 -23.69 -68.89
CA LYS A 14 -23.69 -22.67 -68.16
C LYS A 14 -23.14 -22.39 -66.76
N GLU A 15 -23.26 -21.12 -66.40
CA GLU A 15 -22.85 -20.41 -65.19
C GLU A 15 -23.36 -21.01 -63.87
N ALA A 16 -22.60 -20.85 -62.79
CA ALA A 16 -22.95 -19.97 -61.65
C ALA A 16 -21.93 -20.20 -60.53
N GLY A 17 -21.22 -19.14 -60.15
CA GLY A 17 -20.00 -19.24 -59.36
C GLY A 17 -20.17 -19.36 -57.85
N ARG A 18 -19.02 -19.36 -57.18
CA ARG A 18 -18.78 -18.60 -55.95
C ARG A 18 -17.28 -18.48 -55.74
N LYS A 19 -16.79 -17.23 -55.79
CA LYS A 19 -15.49 -16.84 -55.26
C LYS A 19 -15.49 -17.00 -53.74
N GLY A 20 -14.33 -17.30 -53.18
CA GLY A 20 -13.98 -16.82 -51.84
C GLY A 20 -13.24 -17.84 -50.99
N GLN A 21 -11.91 -17.77 -51.00
CA GLN A 21 -11.12 -17.92 -49.79
C GLN A 21 -9.73 -17.30 -50.00
N GLU A 22 -9.69 -15.96 -50.05
CA GLU A 22 -8.49 -15.27 -49.61
C GLU A 22 -8.50 -15.30 -48.08
N SER A 23 -7.51 -15.96 -47.50
CA SER A 23 -7.23 -15.88 -46.07
C SER A 23 -6.83 -14.44 -45.75
N SER A 24 -7.78 -13.60 -45.33
CA SER A 24 -7.47 -12.31 -44.76
C SER A 24 -6.71 -12.56 -43.45
N LYS A 25 -5.39 -12.37 -43.50
CA LYS A 25 -4.55 -12.33 -42.30
C LYS A 25 -5.15 -11.28 -41.37
N VAL A 26 -5.55 -11.70 -40.18
CA VAL A 26 -5.89 -10.80 -39.08
C VAL A 26 -4.74 -9.82 -38.93
N ILE A 27 -5.03 -8.55 -39.13
CA ILE A 27 -4.05 -7.47 -39.11
C ILE A 27 -3.91 -6.97 -37.68
N LEU A 28 -2.69 -6.54 -37.31
CA LEU A 28 -2.37 -6.09 -35.95
C LEU A 28 -3.28 -4.95 -35.45
N ALA A 29 -3.89 -4.20 -36.37
CA ALA A 29 -4.88 -3.16 -36.08
C ALA A 29 -6.16 -3.72 -35.42
N ASP A 30 -6.55 -4.96 -35.69
CA ASP A 30 -7.76 -5.59 -35.10
C ASP A 30 -7.59 -5.95 -33.61
N ARG A 31 -6.36 -5.86 -33.06
CA ARG A 31 -6.08 -6.15 -31.64
C ARG A 31 -6.14 -4.92 -30.74
N PHE A 32 -6.27 -3.71 -31.30
CA PHE A 32 -6.38 -2.50 -30.50
C PHE A 32 -7.83 -2.24 -30.11
N ILE A 33 -8.25 -2.81 -28.97
CA ILE A 33 -9.47 -2.38 -28.28
C ILE A 33 -9.07 -1.19 -27.39
N PRO A 34 -9.69 -0.01 -27.51
CA PRO A 34 -9.46 1.10 -26.60
C PRO A 34 -10.15 0.80 -25.26
N SER A 35 -9.58 -0.12 -24.49
CA SER A 35 -9.89 -0.24 -23.07
C SER A 35 -9.20 0.92 -22.36
N GLY A 36 -10.01 1.73 -21.66
CA GLY A 36 -9.63 2.99 -21.04
C GLY A 36 -8.27 2.98 -20.34
N THR A 37 -7.61 4.14 -20.37
CA THR A 37 -6.30 4.34 -19.77
C THR A 37 -6.35 4.03 -18.28
N ILE A 38 -5.31 3.36 -17.79
CA ILE A 38 -5.13 2.95 -16.38
C ILE A 38 -5.33 4.11 -15.40
N GLY A 39 -5.18 5.36 -15.84
CA GLY A 39 -5.46 6.57 -15.08
C GLY A 39 -6.89 6.71 -14.53
N GLU A 40 -7.90 6.08 -15.15
CA GLU A 40 -9.29 6.14 -14.65
C GLU A 40 -9.58 5.16 -13.49
N LYS A 41 -8.70 4.19 -13.23
CA LYS A 41 -8.91 3.17 -12.17
C LYS A 41 -8.31 3.54 -10.82
N ILE A 42 -7.77 4.75 -10.66
CA ILE A 42 -7.17 5.20 -9.41
C ILE A 42 -7.95 6.42 -8.91
N SER A 43 -9.15 6.18 -8.39
CA SER A 43 -9.73 7.06 -7.37
C SER A 43 -9.52 6.40 -6.00
N PRO A 44 -8.49 6.81 -5.22
CA PRO A 44 -8.21 6.25 -3.90
C PRO A 44 -8.91 7.05 -2.79
N ALA A 45 -9.99 7.77 -3.06
CA ALA A 45 -10.57 8.70 -2.07
C ALA A 45 -11.24 8.03 -0.85
N ARG A 46 -11.40 6.70 -0.82
CA ARG A 46 -12.07 5.99 0.31
C ARG A 46 -11.24 4.89 0.98
N LYS A 47 -10.07 4.54 0.45
CA LYS A 47 -9.23 3.49 1.05
C LYS A 47 -8.23 4.04 2.06
N ASP A 48 -7.79 5.29 1.89
CA ASP A 48 -6.84 5.92 2.82
C ASP A 48 -7.40 6.07 4.24
N GLU A 49 -8.66 6.49 4.42
CA GLU A 49 -9.27 6.62 5.75
C GLU A 49 -9.38 5.29 6.50
N VAL A 50 -9.67 4.19 5.80
CA VAL A 50 -9.86 2.87 6.43
C VAL A 50 -8.51 2.27 6.80
N ILE A 51 -7.48 2.44 5.96
CA ILE A 51 -6.13 1.94 6.25
C ILE A 51 -5.49 2.74 7.38
N SER A 52 -5.68 4.07 7.42
CA SER A 52 -5.18 4.89 8.52
C SER A 52 -5.83 4.47 9.84
N SER A 53 -7.16 4.30 9.88
CA SER A 53 -7.89 3.90 11.10
C SER A 53 -7.49 2.50 11.61
N VAL A 54 -7.29 1.53 10.71
CA VAL A 54 -6.83 0.18 11.08
C VAL A 54 -5.38 0.18 11.58
N MET A 55 -4.53 1.09 11.09
CA MET A 55 -3.14 1.22 11.56
C MET A 55 -3.05 1.95 12.92
N HIS A 56 -4.01 2.83 13.22
CA HIS A 56 -4.12 3.46 14.55
C HIS A 56 -4.53 2.48 15.65
N ASN A 57 -5.30 1.44 15.32
CA ASN A 57 -5.87 0.47 16.27
C ASN A 57 -5.05 -0.81 16.49
N LYS A 58 -3.86 -0.94 15.90
CA LYS A 58 -2.99 -2.09 16.22
C LYS A 58 -2.37 -1.93 17.61
N PRO A 59 -2.42 -2.96 18.46
CA PRO A 59 -1.75 -2.94 19.76
C PRO A 59 -0.26 -2.75 19.60
N ILE A 60 0.26 -1.75 20.32
CA ILE A 60 1.68 -1.46 20.39
C ILE A 60 2.27 -2.34 21.48
N ALA A 61 2.99 -3.39 21.09
CA ALA A 61 3.73 -4.21 22.04
C ALA A 61 4.92 -3.44 22.64
N ASP A 62 5.61 -2.66 21.81
CA ASP A 62 6.80 -1.89 22.17
C ASP A 62 6.62 -0.40 21.81
N ILE A 63 6.62 0.46 22.83
CA ILE A 63 6.48 1.92 22.68
C ILE A 63 7.62 2.49 21.83
N GLY A 64 8.86 2.05 22.04
CA GLY A 64 10.03 2.53 21.31
C GLY A 64 10.02 2.14 19.83
N ALA A 65 9.37 1.03 19.48
CA ALA A 65 9.16 0.61 18.09
C ALA A 65 8.02 1.36 17.39
N ALA A 66 7.04 1.86 18.14
CA ALA A 66 5.95 2.67 17.60
C ALA A 66 6.34 4.14 17.38
N ILE A 67 7.42 4.60 18.02
CA ILE A 67 7.93 5.97 17.88
C ILE A 67 8.81 6.06 16.63
N GLY A 68 8.44 6.96 15.72
CA GLY A 68 9.24 7.26 14.54
C GLY A 68 10.59 7.87 14.89
N ILE A 69 11.55 7.82 13.96
CA ILE A 69 12.89 8.38 14.17
C ILE A 69 12.83 9.87 14.51
N ASN A 70 11.96 10.62 13.84
CA ASN A 70 11.78 12.06 14.09
C ASN A 70 11.24 12.32 15.51
N ASP A 71 10.19 11.59 15.88
CA ASP A 71 9.55 11.72 17.19
C ASP A 71 10.52 11.34 18.32
N ARG A 72 11.36 10.32 18.10
CA ARG A 72 12.40 9.94 19.06
C ARG A 72 13.36 11.10 19.34
N PHE A 73 13.92 11.72 18.31
CA PHE A 73 14.83 12.85 18.51
C PHE A 73 14.12 14.06 19.13
N TYR A 74 12.86 14.28 18.75
CA TYR A 74 12.04 15.33 19.32
C TYR A 74 11.79 15.12 20.82
N TYR A 75 11.39 13.91 21.25
CA TYR A 75 11.18 13.60 22.66
C TYR A 75 12.47 13.66 23.46
N ILE A 76 13.58 13.12 22.95
CA ILE A 76 14.88 13.20 23.65
C ILE A 76 15.25 14.66 23.91
N ARG A 77 15.09 15.54 22.92
CA ARG A 77 15.42 16.96 23.03
C ARG A 77 14.50 17.69 24.01
N GLU A 78 13.19 17.51 23.88
CA GLU A 78 12.20 18.30 24.61
C GLU A 78 11.89 17.76 26.01
N LEU A 79 11.84 16.44 26.18
CA LEU A 79 11.37 15.81 27.43
C LEU A 79 12.50 15.33 28.33
N PHE A 80 13.68 15.06 27.75
CA PHE A 80 14.84 14.47 28.44
C PHE A 80 16.08 15.36 28.37
N SER A 81 15.94 16.64 27.98
CA SER A 81 17.04 17.61 27.85
C SER A 81 18.24 17.11 27.02
N GLY A 82 18.00 16.27 26.03
CA GLY A 82 19.03 15.68 25.18
C GLY A 82 19.63 14.36 25.70
N ASP A 83 19.20 13.86 26.86
CA ASP A 83 19.68 12.60 27.43
C ASP A 83 19.00 11.39 26.77
N ALA A 84 19.72 10.79 25.81
CA ALA A 84 19.26 9.59 25.11
C ALA A 84 19.26 8.33 26.00
N LEU A 85 20.07 8.28 27.06
CA LEU A 85 20.09 7.16 27.99
C LEU A 85 18.87 7.20 28.90
N ALA A 86 18.52 8.38 29.43
CA ALA A 86 17.31 8.58 30.20
C ALA A 86 16.05 8.24 29.38
N TYR A 87 15.99 8.65 28.12
CA TYR A 87 14.92 8.24 27.20
C TYR A 87 14.85 6.72 27.05
N SER A 88 15.99 6.06 26.79
CA SER A 88 16.03 4.61 26.56
C SER A 88 15.61 3.81 27.79
N ASP A 89 16.05 4.24 28.99
CA ASP A 89 15.63 3.64 30.25
C ASP A 89 14.12 3.83 30.49
N THR A 90 13.61 5.03 30.21
CA THR A 90 12.19 5.35 30.34
C THR A 90 11.34 4.47 29.42
N ILE A 91 11.72 4.32 28.15
CA ILE A 91 11.02 3.42 27.21
C ILE A 91 10.99 1.99 27.73
N ARG A 92 12.12 1.49 28.28
CA ARG A 92 12.18 0.15 28.88
C ARG A 92 11.23 0.00 30.08
N ARG A 93 11.22 0.99 30.99
CA ARG A 93 10.32 1.01 32.15
C ARG A 93 8.85 1.08 31.73
N LEU A 94 8.52 1.94 30.77
CA LEU A 94 7.16 2.07 30.22
C LEU A 94 6.69 0.78 29.54
N ASN A 95 7.59 0.07 28.85
CA ASN A 95 7.25 -1.19 28.23
C ASN A 95 6.98 -2.32 29.23
N ALA A 96 7.59 -2.26 30.42
CA ALA A 96 7.42 -3.20 31.51
C ALA A 96 6.27 -2.86 32.47
N ALA A 97 5.70 -1.66 32.38
CA ALA A 97 4.60 -1.22 33.24
C ALA A 97 3.35 -2.10 33.06
N ALA A 98 2.71 -2.46 34.18
CA ALA A 98 1.56 -3.35 34.21
C ALA A 98 0.24 -2.63 33.90
N SER A 99 0.21 -1.30 34.04
CA SER A 99 -1.00 -0.50 33.83
C SER A 99 -0.68 0.89 33.30
N LEU A 100 -1.71 1.55 32.74
CA LEU A 100 -1.62 2.94 32.30
C LEU A 100 -1.26 3.88 33.47
N GLY A 101 -1.78 3.64 34.67
CA GLY A 101 -1.49 4.46 35.84
C GLY A 101 -0.01 4.40 36.24
N GLU A 102 0.58 3.21 36.22
CA GLU A 102 2.01 3.03 36.47
C GLU A 102 2.86 3.70 35.37
N ALA A 103 2.46 3.54 34.10
CA ALA A 103 3.14 4.19 32.98
C ALA A 103 3.12 5.72 33.07
N MET A 104 2.01 6.32 33.48
CA MET A 104 1.91 7.77 33.70
C MET A 104 2.83 8.25 34.83
N LYS A 105 2.94 7.47 35.91
CA LYS A 105 3.88 7.77 37.01
C LYS A 105 5.32 7.74 36.54
N ILE A 106 5.71 6.73 35.75
CA ILE A 106 7.04 6.65 35.15
C ILE A 106 7.33 7.87 34.26
N LEU A 107 6.34 8.34 33.50
CA LEU A 107 6.46 9.52 32.66
C LEU A 107 6.73 10.79 33.47
N ASP A 108 5.98 10.99 34.54
CA ASP A 108 6.12 12.16 35.42
C ASP A 108 7.47 12.15 36.15
N GLU A 109 7.95 10.98 36.58
CA GLU A 109 9.26 10.82 37.23
C GLU A 109 10.46 11.01 36.29
N SER A 110 10.28 10.78 34.99
CA SER A 110 11.39 10.71 34.01
C SER A 110 11.53 11.93 33.12
N THR A 111 10.46 12.72 32.97
CA THR A 111 10.47 13.92 32.12
C THR A 111 10.81 15.17 32.91
N VAL A 112 11.37 16.17 32.24
CA VAL A 112 11.78 17.42 32.87
C VAL A 112 10.55 18.29 33.18
N MET A 113 10.50 18.89 34.38
CA MET A 113 9.44 19.83 34.73
C MET A 113 9.45 21.03 33.77
N GLY A 114 8.29 21.37 33.21
CA GLY A 114 8.17 22.48 32.25
C GLY A 114 8.64 22.14 30.82
N SER A 115 8.73 20.85 30.48
CA SER A 115 8.94 20.41 29.10
C SER A 115 7.85 20.91 28.16
N ASP A 116 8.13 20.91 26.86
CA ASP A 116 7.17 21.31 25.82
C ASP A 116 5.83 20.54 25.93
N PRO A 117 4.69 21.23 26.15
CA PRO A 117 3.39 20.57 26.30
C PRO A 117 2.97 19.76 25.08
N ALA A 118 3.37 20.18 23.87
CA ALA A 118 3.06 19.45 22.64
C ALA A 118 3.82 18.11 22.58
N ALA A 119 5.12 18.12 22.89
CA ALA A 119 5.92 16.91 23.04
C ALA A 119 5.34 15.97 24.11
N GLN A 120 4.94 16.51 25.28
CA GLN A 120 4.35 15.71 26.36
C GLN A 120 3.03 15.06 25.92
N SER A 121 2.11 15.83 25.33
CA SER A 121 0.83 15.28 24.86
C SER A 121 1.01 14.18 23.83
N SER A 122 1.87 14.43 22.83
CA SER A 122 2.16 13.44 21.78
C SER A 122 2.76 12.16 22.37
N PHE A 123 3.69 12.28 23.32
CA PHE A 123 4.31 11.12 23.96
C PHE A 123 3.31 10.33 24.82
N VAL A 124 2.45 11.03 25.58
CA VAL A 124 1.35 10.42 26.34
C VAL A 124 0.39 9.65 25.43
N ASP A 125 0.08 10.18 24.25
CA ASP A 125 -0.81 9.51 23.29
C ASP A 125 -0.22 8.18 22.80
N VAL A 126 1.08 8.13 22.53
CA VAL A 126 1.77 6.88 22.17
C VAL A 126 1.71 5.88 23.33
N VAL A 127 1.95 6.33 24.56
CA VAL A 127 1.86 5.46 25.76
C VAL A 127 0.45 4.93 25.93
N ARG A 128 -0.58 5.79 25.81
CA ARG A 128 -1.99 5.39 25.92
C ARG A 128 -2.35 4.32 24.90
N ARG A 129 -1.91 4.45 23.66
CA ARG A 129 -2.18 3.46 22.59
C ARG A 129 -1.69 2.04 22.92
N LYS A 130 -0.65 1.87 23.75
CA LYS A 130 -0.24 0.54 24.26
C LYS A 130 -1.28 -0.05 25.22
N PHE A 131 -1.87 0.77 26.09
CA PHE A 131 -2.77 0.32 27.16
C PHE A 131 -4.26 0.38 26.78
N SER A 132 -4.65 1.17 25.78
CA SER A 132 -6.05 1.30 25.31
C SER A 132 -6.65 0.01 24.75
N LEU A 133 -5.85 -1.03 24.54
CA LEU A 133 -6.30 -2.35 24.09
C LEU A 133 -6.23 -3.42 25.20
N HIS A 134 -5.76 -3.05 26.40
CA HIS A 134 -5.71 -3.89 27.59
C HIS A 134 -6.76 -3.44 28.64
N VAL A 135 -7.90 -2.91 28.19
CA VAL A 135 -9.06 -2.57 29.03
C VAL A 135 -10.21 -3.52 28.74
#